data_AF-X1A857-F1
#
_entry.id   AF-X1A857-F1
#
_cell.length_a   1.000
_cell.length_b   1.000
_cell.length_c   1.000
_cell.angle_alpha   90.00
_cell.angle_beta   90.00
_cell.angle_gamma   90.00
#
_symmetry.space_group_name_H-M   'P 1'
#
loop_
_entity.id
_entity.type
_entity.pdbx_description
1 polymer ?
#
loop_
_entity_poly.entity_id
_entity_poly.type
_entity_poly.pdbx_seq_one_letter_code
_entity_poly.pdbx_strand_id
1 'polypeptide(L)'
;KTGKRREATFMGILTFVARLSMVFSGLTLIIVQVLTEFDTEAITQSPQAEIGLKALVSFVPVIGGLLALLVFKFFPLNYEKFMEQQKKLSELHEERLTKSKNL
;
A
#
# COMPACT_ATOMS: atom_id res chain seq x y z
N LYS A 1 23.05 2.47 -15.57
CA LYS A 1 21.69 2.14 -16.07
C LYS A 1 21.65 0.68 -16.47
N THR A 2 21.01 -0.19 -15.70
CA THR A 2 20.84 -1.61 -16.05
C THR A 2 19.93 -1.70 -17.28
N GLY A 3 20.46 -2.08 -18.45
CA GLY A 3 19.77 -2.09 -19.76
C GLY A 3 18.57 -3.05 -19.90
N LYS A 4 17.89 -3.42 -18.80
CA LYS A 4 16.64 -4.18 -18.81
C LYS A 4 15.52 -3.25 -18.34
N ARG A 5 14.54 -2.96 -19.22
CA ARG A 5 13.33 -2.17 -18.90
C ARG A 5 12.50 -2.91 -17.84
N ARG A 6 12.72 -2.60 -16.56
CA ARG A 6 11.89 -3.07 -15.45
C ARG A 6 10.83 -2.06 -15.00
N GLU A 7 10.84 -0.87 -15.59
CA GLU A 7 9.87 0.20 -15.32
C GLU A 7 8.42 -0.28 -15.50
N ALA A 8 8.15 -1.03 -16.57
CA ALA A 8 6.81 -1.58 -16.80
C ALA A 8 6.35 -2.53 -15.68
N THR A 9 7.26 -3.34 -15.13
CA THR A 9 6.96 -4.23 -14.00
C THR A 9 6.68 -3.43 -12.74
N PHE A 10 7.51 -2.42 -12.42
CA PHE A 10 7.28 -1.56 -11.26
C PHE A 10 5.95 -0.80 -11.37
N MET A 11 5.64 -0.24 -12.54
CA MET A 11 4.37 0.43 -12.80
C MET A 11 3.18 -0.53 -12.75
N GLY A 12 3.35 -1.76 -13.24
CA GLY A 12 2.34 -2.81 -13.15
C GLY A 12 2.00 -3.15 -11.71
N ILE A 13 3.01 -3.36 -10.86
CA ILE A 13 2.82 -3.64 -9.43
C ILE A 13 2.17 -2.44 -8.73
N LEU A 14 2.65 -1.21 -8.98
CA LEU A 14 2.07 -0.01 -8.40
C LEU A 14 0.59 0.15 -8.77
N THR A 15 0.25 -0.05 -10.04
CA THR A 15 -1.13 0.04 -10.53
C THR A 15 -2.00 -1.04 -9.89
N PHE A 16 -1.51 -2.28 -9.80
CA PHE A 16 -2.23 -3.38 -9.17
C PHE A 16 -2.53 -3.08 -7.70
N VAL A 17 -1.53 -2.64 -6.94
CA VAL A 17 -1.72 -2.25 -5.52
C VAL A 17 -2.70 -1.09 -5.40
N ALA A 18 -2.60 -0.06 -6.26
CA ALA A 18 -3.53 1.06 -6.26
C ALA A 18 -4.99 0.63 -6.52
N ARG A 19 -5.21 -0.35 -7.41
CA ARG A 19 -6.54 -0.92 -7.67
C ARG A 19 -7.07 -1.67 -6.44
N LEU A 20 -6.24 -2.47 -5.77
CA LEU A 20 -6.63 -3.13 -4.53
C LEU A 20 -6.98 -2.12 -3.43
N SER A 21 -6.19 -1.05 -3.29
CA SER A 21 -6.47 0.02 -2.32
C SER A 21 -7.83 0.68 -2.56
N MET A 22 -8.23 0.87 -3.82
CA MET A 22 -9.54 1.41 -4.18
C MET A 22 -10.68 0.45 -3.78
N VAL A 23 -10.50 -0.85 -4.00
CA VAL A 23 -11.47 -1.88 -3.57
C VAL A 23 -11.61 -1.89 -2.05
N PHE A 24 -10.50 -1.89 -1.30
CA PHE A 24 -10.54 -1.85 0.16
C PHE A 24 -11.15 -0.57 0.71
N SER A 25 -10.92 0.57 0.04
CA SER A 25 -11.55 1.85 0.42
C SER A 25 -13.08 1.76 0.27
N GLY A 26 -13.57 1.21 -0.85
CA GLY A 26 -15.00 0.97 -1.07
C GLY A 26 -15.61 0.00 -0.06
N LEU A 27 -14.92 -1.09 0.26
CA LEU A 27 -15.36 -2.04 1.28
C LEU A 27 -15.43 -1.39 2.66
N THR A 28 -14.44 -0.57 3.02
CA THR A 28 -14.42 0.16 4.29
C THR A 28 -15.61 1.12 4.39
N LEU A 29 -15.91 1.85 3.31
CA LEU A 29 -17.07 2.72 3.22
C LEU A 29 -18.38 1.95 3.47
N ILE A 30 -18.58 0.84 2.76
CA ILE A 30 -19.80 0.01 2.88
C ILE A 30 -19.93 -0.54 4.30
N ILE A 31 -18.85 -1.11 4.85
CA ILE A 31 -18.86 -1.68 6.21
C ILE A 31 -19.25 -0.63 7.23
N VAL A 32 -18.67 0.57 7.17
CA VAL A 32 -18.99 1.63 8.12
C VAL A 32 -20.46 2.06 7.96
N GLN A 33 -20.93 2.29 6.73
CA GLN A 33 -22.32 2.69 6.49
C GLN A 33 -23.33 1.67 7.01
N VAL A 34 -23.08 0.37 6.79
CA VAL A 34 -23.95 -0.71 7.29
C VAL A 34 -23.94 -0.77 8.81
N LEU A 35 -22.77 -0.67 9.45
CA LEU A 35 -22.65 -0.72 10.91
C LEU A 35 -23.22 0.52 11.61
N THR A 36 -23.29 1.66 10.91
CA THR A 36 -23.80 2.91 11.47
C THR A 36 -25.22 3.22 11.04
N GLU A 37 -25.88 2.28 10.34
CA GLU A 37 -27.25 2.42 9.82
C GLU A 37 -27.42 3.70 9.00
N PHE A 38 -26.45 3.98 8.13
CA PHE A 38 -26.51 5.14 7.24
C PHE A 38 -27.62 4.95 6.20
N ASP A 39 -28.52 5.93 6.13
CA ASP A 39 -29.67 5.91 5.22
C ASP A 39 -29.55 7.05 4.20
N THR A 40 -29.44 6.73 2.91
CA THR A 40 -29.32 7.74 1.85
C THR A 40 -30.58 8.57 1.63
N GLU A 41 -31.75 8.09 2.07
CA GLU A 41 -33.06 8.73 1.83
C GLU A 41 -33.55 9.55 3.04
N ALA A 42 -32.90 9.41 4.21
CA ALA A 42 -33.28 10.13 5.41
C ALA A 42 -33.01 11.65 5.29
N ILE A 43 -34.01 12.46 5.67
CA ILE A 43 -33.90 13.93 5.73
C ILE A 43 -32.84 14.35 6.75
N THR A 44 -32.73 13.61 7.85
CA THR A 44 -31.72 13.81 8.91
C THR A 44 -31.12 12.47 9.30
N GLN A 45 -29.79 12.40 9.36
CA GLN A 45 -29.08 11.19 9.79
C GLN A 45 -29.20 10.96 11.29
N SER A 46 -29.12 9.69 11.70
CA SER A 46 -28.95 9.34 13.11
C SER A 46 -27.58 9.85 13.61
N PRO A 47 -27.44 10.16 14.92
CA PRO A 47 -26.14 10.50 15.50
C PRO A 47 -25.07 9.44 15.25
N GLN A 48 -25.47 8.16 15.18
CA GLN A 48 -24.58 7.05 14.91
C GLN A 48 -24.04 7.08 13.47
N ALA A 49 -24.89 7.36 12.48
CA ALA A 49 -24.49 7.54 11.09
C ALA A 49 -23.54 8.74 10.92
N GLU A 50 -23.78 9.84 11.64
CA GLU A 50 -22.88 11.00 11.63
C GLU A 50 -21.50 10.67 12.20
N ILE A 51 -21.43 9.89 13.28
CA ILE A 51 -20.16 9.40 13.84
C ILE A 51 -19.44 8.50 12.83
N GLY A 52 -20.16 7.62 12.13
CA GLY A 52 -19.61 6.77 11.08
C GLY A 52 -18.92 7.56 9.97
N LEU A 53 -19.61 8.59 9.46
CA LEU A 53 -19.07 9.49 8.43
C LEU A 53 -17.82 10.23 8.91
N LYS A 54 -17.85 10.75 10.14
CA LYS A 54 -16.67 11.42 10.75
C LYS A 54 -15.51 10.44 10.92
N ALA A 55 -15.77 9.20 11.30
CA ALA A 55 -14.74 8.16 11.47
C ALA A 55 -14.04 7.82 10.14
N LEU A 56 -14.77 7.81 9.02
CA LEU A 56 -14.19 7.54 7.69
C LEU A 56 -13.15 8.58 7.26
N VAL A 57 -13.32 9.85 7.65
CA VAL A 57 -12.40 10.94 7.27
C VAL A 57 -11.33 11.23 8.33
N SER A 58 -11.48 10.72 9.55
CA SER A 58 -10.56 10.97 10.66
C SER A 58 -9.87 9.69 11.14
N PHE A 59 -10.61 8.79 11.77
CA PHE A 59 -10.09 7.59 12.42
C PHE A 59 -9.50 6.58 11.43
N VAL A 60 -10.18 6.34 10.31
CA VAL A 60 -9.73 5.39 9.28
C VAL A 60 -8.38 5.81 8.67
N PRO A 61 -8.18 7.07 8.20
CA PRO A 61 -6.87 7.53 7.74
C PRO A 61 -5.78 7.46 8.81
N VAL A 62 -6.10 7.75 10.07
CA VAL A 62 -5.14 7.64 11.18
C VAL A 62 -4.66 6.19 11.35
N ILE A 63 -5.56 5.21 11.36
CA ILE A 63 -5.18 3.79 11.40
C ILE A 63 -4.32 3.43 10.20
N GLY A 64 -4.70 3.85 8.98
CA GLY A 64 -3.92 3.61 7.78
C GLY A 64 -2.49 4.18 7.88
N GLY A 65 -2.35 5.40 8.41
CA GLY A 65 -1.06 6.03 8.68
C GLY A 65 -0.23 5.27 9.70
N LEU A 66 -0.82 4.83 10.81
CA LEU A 66 -0.14 4.02 11.82
C LEU A 66 0.35 2.67 11.26
N LEU A 67 -0.46 2.02 10.44
CA LEU A 67 -0.06 0.79 9.74
C LEU A 67 1.08 1.06 8.75
N ALA A 68 1.05 2.19 8.03
CA ALA A 68 2.15 2.57 7.15
C ALA A 68 3.46 2.80 7.93
N LEU A 69 3.40 3.47 9.08
CA LEU A 69 4.55 3.64 9.98
C LEU A 69 5.08 2.28 10.50
N LEU A 70 4.18 1.35 10.84
CA LEU A 70 4.56 -0.02 11.21
C LEU A 70 5.30 -0.71 10.07
N VAL A 71 4.82 -0.58 8.82
CA VAL A 71 5.50 -1.15 7.64
C VAL A 71 6.88 -0.53 7.43
N PHE A 72 7.02 0.78 7.62
CA PHE A 72 8.33 1.46 7.52
C PHE A 72 9.35 1.00 8.55
N LYS A 73 8.91 0.43 9.69
CA LYS A 73 9.83 -0.24 10.63
C LYS A 73 10.52 -1.46 10.01
N PHE A 74 9.82 -2.20 9.15
CA PHE A 74 10.36 -3.37 8.47
C PHE A 74 11.13 -3.00 7.19
N PHE A 75 10.75 -1.90 6.56
CA PHE A 75 11.39 -1.36 5.35
C PHE A 75 11.92 0.06 5.62
N PRO A 76 13.01 0.18 6.40
CA PRO A 76 13.53 1.48 6.79
C PRO A 76 13.99 2.26 5.56
N LEU A 77 13.49 3.50 5.43
CA LEU A 77 13.82 4.42 4.34
C LEU A 77 15.13 5.18 4.64
N ASN A 78 16.18 4.46 5.04
CA ASN A 78 17.49 5.05 5.29
C ASN A 78 18.49 4.68 4.17
N TYR A 79 19.45 5.59 3.95
CA TYR A 79 20.43 5.45 2.86
C TYR A 79 21.32 4.21 3.04
N GLU A 80 21.69 3.89 4.28
CA GLU A 80 22.55 2.76 4.58
C GLU A 80 21.92 1.41 4.17
N LYS A 81 20.68 1.17 4.58
CA LYS A 81 19.90 -0.02 4.20
C LYS A 81 19.65 -0.06 2.70
N PHE A 82 19.41 1.09 2.07
CA PHE A 82 19.32 1.16 0.62
C PHE A 82 20.62 0.70 -0.05
N MET A 83 21.78 1.18 0.42
CA MET A 83 23.08 0.77 -0.12
C MET A 83 23.39 -0.70 0.12
N GLU A 84 23.02 -1.24 1.29
CA GLU A 84 23.11 -2.68 1.59
C GLU A 84 22.31 -3.52 0.59
N GLN A 85 21.06 -3.12 0.31
CA GLN A 85 20.21 -3.79 -0.68
C GLN A 85 20.78 -3.68 -2.11
N GLN A 86 21.34 -2.52 -2.46
CA GLN A 86 21.95 -2.30 -3.77
C GLN A 86 23.19 -3.17 -3.99
N LYS A 87 24.01 -3.36 -2.95
CA LYS A 87 25.15 -4.28 -2.95
C LYS A 87 24.72 -5.73 -3.09
N LYS A 88 23.73 -6.17 -2.31
CA LYS A 88 23.18 -7.52 -2.42
C LYS A 88 22.60 -7.79 -3.81
N LEU A 89 21.98 -6.78 -4.42
CA LEU A 89 21.48 -6.86 -5.79
C LEU A 89 22.60 -7.00 -6.83
N SER A 90 23.74 -6.32 -6.64
CA SER A 90 24.89 -6.49 -7.55
C SER A 90 25.51 -7.88 -7.43
N GLU A 91 25.69 -8.39 -6.21
CA GLU A 91 26.19 -9.75 -5.96
C GLU A 91 25.31 -10.80 -6.65
N LEU A 92 23.97 -10.69 -6.51
CA LEU A 92 23.02 -11.57 -7.20
C LEU A 92 23.11 -11.48 -8.73
N HIS A 93 23.45 -10.32 -9.30
CA HIS A 93 23.63 -10.20 -10.74
C HIS A 93 24.93 -10.85 -11.20
N GLU A 94 26.02 -10.72 -10.44
CA GLU A 94 27.30 -11.38 -10.73
C GLU A 94 27.17 -12.91 -10.68
N GLU A 95 26.51 -13.45 -9.65
CA GLU A 95 26.23 -14.89 -9.52
C GLU A 95 25.42 -15.45 -10.70
N ARG A 96 24.45 -14.67 -11.21
CA ARG A 96 23.65 -15.09 -12.38
C ARG A 96 24.49 -15.11 -13.66
N LEU A 97 25.43 -14.17 -13.81
CA LEU A 97 26.32 -14.11 -14.95
C LEU A 97 27.33 -15.26 -14.93
N THR A 98 27.89 -15.61 -13.76
CA THR A 98 28.81 -16.75 -13.63
C THR A 98 28.11 -18.07 -13.89
N LYS A 99 26.91 -18.29 -13.33
CA LYS A 99 26.10 -19.49 -13.62
C LYS A 99 25.75 -19.63 -15.10
N SER A 100 25.42 -18.53 -15.78
CA SER A 100 25.12 -18.56 -17.22
C SER A 100 26.33 -18.83 -18.11
N LYS A 101 27.56 -18.63 -17.63
CA LYS A 101 28.80 -18.90 -18.39
C LYS A 101 29.31 -20.34 -18.20
N ASN A 102 28.84 -21.03 -17.16
CA ASN A 102 29.22 -22.40 -16.82
C ASN A 102 28.19 -23.45 -17.31
N LEU A 103 27.17 -23.02 -18.07
CA LEU A 103 26.17 -23.82 -18.78
C LEU A 103 26.48 -23.75 -20.27
#